data_AF-A0A920VGG5-F1
#
_entry.id   AF-A0A920VGG5-F1
#
_cell.length_a   1.000
_cell.length_b   1.000
_cell.length_c   1.000
_cell.angle_alpha   90.00
_cell.angle_beta   90.00
_cell.angle_gamma   90.00
#
_symmetry.space_group_name_H-M   'P 1'
#
loop_
_entity.id
_entity.type
_entity.pdbx_description
1 polymer ?
#
loop_
_entity_poly.entity_id
_entity_poly.type
_entity_poly.pdbx_seq_one_letter_code
_entity_poly.pdbx_strand_id
1 'polypeptide(L)'
;MPSSALRHVMAHLLASRRLIAGLLVATAVVGITAPDAFAHADHEDGVHAPTAVVDVVEVHGFLDPVLVDMLANVLSSLDPHETVAVVLQVDSTASVVDDADLARLAELIVSAPVPVSFWVGPSGAEVTGPMARLVALGDDVGIAPGAHLGVLGESVLGERFGLPFGLPADTDLVDRAVGYDEAIERGLARPAPVLLEHLVGVPGFEVRTVDGDDGPTIQPVTPTRFRQLDVLSQFFHTVASPAVAYLLLLLGMGLLVFELYTAGVGIAGVIGAGCFLLSTYGLGVLPARGWAVGVLVFAFVGFAIDVQAGIPRLWSIIGTISLVVGSVFLFEGQSFSWITLTVGLLGTVAGVVGGMPAMVRTRFSTPTIGREWMIGEEGIAEDDLSPNGTVRVRDAVWRATTNRATPVEPGGPIRVTGVDGLWLEVEPTQGGARDYRRR
;
A
#
# COMPACT_ATOMS: atom_id res chain seq x y z
N MET A 1 -51.91 -2.03 20.03
CA MET A 1 -51.38 -3.27 19.42
C MET A 1 -50.71 -2.89 18.10
N PRO A 2 -49.38 -3.00 17.95
CA PRO A 2 -48.76 -2.64 16.67
C PRO A 2 -49.06 -3.73 15.63
N SER A 3 -49.46 -3.29 14.44
CA SER A 3 -49.89 -4.10 13.31
C SER A 3 -48.84 -5.15 12.92
N SER A 4 -49.31 -6.32 12.48
CA SER A 4 -48.49 -7.46 12.05
C SER A 4 -47.44 -7.10 11.00
N ALA A 5 -47.69 -6.07 10.19
CA ALA A 5 -46.76 -5.57 9.18
C ALA A 5 -45.43 -5.04 9.77
N LEU A 6 -45.47 -4.34 10.91
CA LEU A 6 -44.25 -3.76 11.50
C LEU A 6 -43.32 -4.83 12.07
N ARG A 7 -43.88 -5.94 12.57
CA ARG A 7 -43.11 -7.09 13.08
C ARG A 7 -42.39 -7.86 11.97
N HIS A 8 -43.00 -7.97 10.79
CA HIS A 8 -42.36 -8.61 9.65
C HIS A 8 -41.20 -7.78 9.07
N VAL A 9 -41.34 -6.46 9.01
CA VAL A 9 -40.27 -5.57 8.51
C VAL A 9 -39.07 -5.55 9.47
N MET A 10 -39.29 -5.51 10.78
CA MET A 10 -38.21 -5.54 11.77
C MET A 10 -37.48 -6.89 11.84
N ALA A 11 -38.18 -8.00 11.61
CA ALA A 11 -37.57 -9.34 11.52
C ALA A 11 -36.68 -9.48 10.28
N HIS A 12 -37.11 -8.93 9.13
CA HIS A 12 -36.29 -8.92 7.92
C HIS A 12 -35.04 -8.03 8.03
N LEU A 13 -35.13 -6.91 8.74
CA LEU A 13 -33.98 -6.01 8.99
C LEU A 13 -32.95 -6.59 9.97
N LEU A 14 -33.37 -7.45 10.91
CA LEU A 14 -32.45 -8.14 11.82
C LEU A 14 -31.83 -9.39 11.18
N ALA A 15 -32.58 -10.10 10.32
CA ALA A 15 -32.08 -11.21 9.53
C ALA A 15 -31.05 -10.75 8.48
N SER A 16 -31.27 -9.61 7.82
CA SER A 16 -30.33 -9.04 6.86
C SER A 16 -29.04 -8.54 7.51
N ARG A 17 -29.08 -7.99 8.73
CA ARG A 17 -27.86 -7.62 9.49
C ARG A 17 -26.99 -8.82 9.87
N ARG A 18 -27.59 -9.97 10.18
CA ARG A 18 -26.85 -11.22 10.45
C ARG A 18 -26.31 -11.87 9.18
N LEU A 19 -27.03 -11.76 8.07
CA LEU A 19 -26.57 -12.23 6.76
C LEU A 19 -25.40 -11.38 6.21
N ILE A 20 -25.42 -10.06 6.39
CA ILE A 20 -24.34 -9.17 5.94
C ILE A 20 -23.09 -9.30 6.84
N ALA A 21 -23.27 -9.46 8.16
CA ALA A 21 -22.15 -9.77 9.07
C ALA A 21 -21.55 -11.17 8.81
N GLY A 22 -22.40 -12.14 8.45
CA GLY A 22 -21.94 -13.47 8.03
C GLY A 22 -21.23 -13.48 6.68
N LEU A 23 -21.65 -12.62 5.74
CA LEU A 23 -21.03 -12.52 4.42
C LEU A 23 -19.64 -11.84 4.46
N LEU A 24 -19.43 -10.89 5.38
CA LEU A 24 -18.13 -10.25 5.61
C LEU A 24 -17.15 -11.16 6.37
N VAL A 25 -17.63 -12.06 7.23
CA VAL A 25 -16.78 -13.09 7.86
C VAL A 25 -16.52 -14.25 6.88
N ALA A 26 -17.44 -14.56 5.97
CA ALA A 26 -17.23 -15.56 4.93
C ALA A 26 -16.26 -15.10 3.83
N THR A 27 -16.19 -13.80 3.52
CA THR A 27 -15.19 -13.27 2.57
C THR A 27 -13.78 -13.16 3.17
N ALA A 28 -13.64 -13.22 4.50
CA ALA A 28 -12.35 -13.31 5.18
C ALA A 28 -11.83 -14.76 5.37
N VAL A 29 -12.64 -15.78 5.06
CA VAL A 29 -12.29 -17.21 5.28
C VAL A 29 -12.28 -18.03 3.98
N VAL A 30 -12.71 -17.48 2.84
CA VAL A 30 -12.67 -18.20 1.54
C VAL A 30 -11.33 -18.05 0.78
N GLY A 31 -10.33 -17.39 1.37
CA GLY A 31 -9.00 -17.26 0.78
C GLY A 31 -8.04 -18.45 1.00
N ILE A 32 -8.42 -19.47 1.77
CA ILE A 32 -7.51 -20.55 2.18
C ILE A 32 -8.24 -21.89 2.10
N THR A 33 -8.33 -22.45 0.89
CA THR A 33 -8.29 -23.89 0.56
C THR A 33 -8.72 -24.05 -0.91
N ALA A 34 -7.85 -23.68 -1.85
CA ALA A 34 -7.91 -24.26 -3.18
C ALA A 34 -6.81 -25.34 -3.22
N PRO A 35 -7.15 -26.63 -3.35
CA PRO A 35 -6.15 -27.63 -3.68
C PRO A 35 -5.66 -27.34 -5.11
N ASP A 36 -4.35 -27.34 -5.29
CA ASP A 36 -3.68 -27.24 -6.59
C ASP A 36 -4.26 -28.28 -7.56
N ALA A 37 -5.09 -27.82 -8.48
CA ALA A 37 -5.65 -28.63 -9.54
C ALA A 37 -5.32 -27.95 -10.87
N PHE A 38 -4.06 -28.07 -11.28
CA PHE A 38 -3.64 -27.84 -12.66
C PHE A 38 -2.92 -29.09 -13.21
N ALA A 39 -3.60 -29.71 -14.16
CA ALA A 39 -3.10 -30.52 -15.29
C ALA A 39 -2.18 -31.73 -15.00
N HIS A 40 -2.79 -32.90 -14.80
CA HIS A 40 -2.25 -34.15 -15.35
C HIS A 40 -2.86 -34.35 -16.74
N ALA A 41 -2.06 -34.12 -17.78
CA ALA A 41 -2.32 -34.72 -19.08
C ALA A 41 -1.41 -35.96 -19.17
N ASP A 42 -2.01 -37.14 -19.00
CA ASP A 42 -1.35 -38.41 -19.26
C ASP A 42 -0.99 -38.47 -20.76
N HIS A 43 0.31 -38.50 -21.04
CA HIS A 43 0.86 -39.06 -22.26
C HIS A 43 1.69 -40.27 -21.87
N GLU A 44 1.08 -41.45 -22.02
CA GLU A 44 1.82 -42.70 -22.17
C GLU A 44 2.50 -42.67 -23.53
N ASP A 45 3.83 -42.52 -23.54
CA ASP A 45 4.73 -43.22 -24.46
C ASP A 45 6.20 -42.97 -24.07
N GLY A 46 6.91 -44.06 -23.75
CA GLY A 46 8.38 -44.10 -23.76
C GLY A 46 9.08 -43.85 -22.42
N VAL A 47 9.86 -44.84 -21.98
CA VAL A 47 10.83 -44.72 -20.89
C VAL A 47 11.86 -43.64 -21.23
N HIS A 48 11.71 -42.45 -20.67
CA HIS A 48 12.75 -41.42 -20.64
C HIS A 48 13.11 -41.16 -19.18
N ALA A 49 14.41 -41.26 -18.88
CA ALA A 49 14.98 -40.88 -17.58
C ALA A 49 14.50 -39.47 -17.20
N PRO A 50 14.40 -39.12 -15.89
CA PRO A 50 14.04 -37.76 -15.50
C PRO A 50 14.95 -36.78 -16.25
N THR A 51 14.36 -35.98 -17.13
CA THR A 51 15.07 -34.94 -17.86
C THR A 51 15.43 -33.88 -16.84
N ALA A 52 16.69 -33.85 -16.44
CA ALA A 52 17.18 -32.90 -15.47
C ALA A 52 16.81 -31.48 -15.92
N VAL A 53 16.28 -30.68 -14.99
CA VAL A 53 15.68 -29.36 -15.25
C VAL A 53 16.68 -28.24 -14.98
N VAL A 54 16.45 -27.06 -15.56
CA VAL A 54 17.05 -25.81 -15.08
C VAL A 54 16.04 -25.06 -14.23
N ASP A 55 16.42 -24.76 -12.99
CA ASP A 55 15.59 -23.96 -12.08
C ASP A 55 15.83 -22.48 -12.37
N VAL A 56 14.78 -21.73 -12.70
CA VAL A 56 14.83 -20.28 -12.85
C VAL A 56 14.17 -19.65 -11.64
N VAL A 57 14.92 -18.91 -10.84
CA VAL A 57 14.42 -18.26 -9.63
C VAL A 57 14.37 -16.75 -9.84
N GLU A 58 13.21 -16.16 -9.57
CA GLU A 58 13.04 -14.71 -9.66
C GLU A 58 13.43 -14.02 -8.35
N VAL A 59 14.35 -13.06 -8.46
CA VAL A 59 14.87 -12.26 -7.34
C VAL A 59 14.67 -10.79 -7.68
N HIS A 60 13.51 -10.26 -7.29
CA HIS A 60 13.11 -8.90 -7.59
C HIS A 60 12.90 -8.09 -6.30
N GLY A 61 13.33 -6.82 -6.29
CA GLY A 61 13.11 -5.90 -5.20
C GLY A 61 14.21 -5.94 -4.13
N PHE A 62 13.84 -5.71 -2.88
CA PHE A 62 14.80 -5.66 -1.77
C PHE A 62 15.19 -7.07 -1.33
N LEU A 63 16.48 -7.33 -1.13
CA LEU A 63 16.90 -8.54 -0.42
C LEU A 63 16.50 -8.43 1.05
N ASP A 64 15.36 -9.04 1.38
CA ASP A 64 14.76 -9.11 2.71
C ASP A 64 14.77 -10.56 3.25
N PRO A 65 14.41 -10.78 4.52
CA PRO A 65 14.42 -12.11 5.11
C PRO A 65 13.54 -13.14 4.37
N VAL A 66 12.45 -12.69 3.74
CA VAL A 66 11.52 -13.57 3.01
C VAL A 66 12.17 -14.07 1.72
N LEU A 67 12.82 -13.20 0.96
CA LEU A 67 13.60 -13.60 -0.21
C LEU A 67 14.82 -14.43 0.18
N VAL A 68 15.52 -14.09 1.27
CA VAL A 68 16.66 -14.87 1.76
C VAL A 68 16.25 -16.29 2.08
N ASP A 69 15.15 -16.49 2.82
CA ASP A 69 14.69 -17.83 3.16
C ASP A 69 14.23 -18.62 1.93
N MET A 70 13.58 -17.97 0.97
CA MET A 70 13.22 -18.62 -0.30
C MET A 70 14.46 -19.08 -1.07
N LEU A 71 15.44 -18.18 -1.27
CA LEU A 71 16.70 -18.51 -1.93
C LEU A 71 17.47 -19.61 -1.21
N ALA A 72 17.56 -19.52 0.12
CA ALA A 72 18.25 -20.52 0.91
C ALA A 72 17.56 -21.90 0.82
N ASN A 73 16.23 -21.94 0.82
CA ASN A 73 15.46 -23.17 0.65
C ASN A 73 15.68 -23.77 -0.75
N VAL A 74 15.66 -22.95 -1.80
CA VAL A 74 15.95 -23.43 -3.17
C VAL A 74 17.36 -24.01 -3.23
N LEU A 75 18.38 -23.24 -2.85
CA LEU A 75 19.78 -23.64 -2.96
C LEU A 75 20.13 -24.86 -2.09
N SER A 76 19.53 -24.99 -0.90
CA SER A 76 19.76 -26.14 -0.02
C SER A 76 19.01 -27.41 -0.45
N SER A 77 17.99 -27.29 -1.30
CA SER A 77 17.18 -28.41 -1.80
C SER A 77 17.62 -28.96 -3.16
N LEU A 78 18.73 -28.46 -3.71
CA LEU A 78 19.21 -28.86 -5.03
C LEU A 78 19.69 -30.31 -5.05
N ASP A 79 19.07 -31.12 -5.91
CA ASP A 79 19.52 -32.47 -6.23
C ASP A 79 20.17 -32.47 -7.61
N PRO A 80 21.49 -32.78 -7.73
CA PRO A 80 22.18 -32.82 -9.02
C PRO A 80 21.68 -33.94 -9.96
N HIS A 81 20.85 -34.87 -9.48
CA HIS A 81 20.18 -35.86 -10.32
C HIS A 81 18.91 -35.32 -10.99
N GLU A 82 18.30 -34.27 -10.42
CA GLU A 82 17.07 -33.66 -10.93
C GLU A 82 17.30 -32.29 -11.54
N THR A 83 18.33 -31.56 -11.10
CA THR A 83 18.61 -30.18 -11.50
C THR A 83 19.99 -30.12 -12.17
N VAL A 84 20.08 -29.49 -13.34
CA VAL A 84 21.35 -29.33 -14.08
C VAL A 84 22.04 -28.02 -13.71
N ALA A 85 21.25 -26.97 -13.49
CA ALA A 85 21.74 -25.64 -13.12
C ALA A 85 20.62 -24.82 -12.47
N VAL A 86 21.01 -23.77 -11.74
CA VAL A 86 20.10 -22.76 -11.20
C VAL A 86 20.43 -21.42 -11.86
N VAL A 87 19.39 -20.70 -12.27
CA VAL A 87 19.48 -19.39 -12.89
C VAL A 87 18.70 -18.41 -12.02
N LEU A 88 19.41 -17.48 -11.39
CA LEU A 88 18.83 -16.42 -10.60
C LEU A 88 18.60 -15.21 -11.51
N GLN A 89 17.35 -14.90 -11.82
CA GLN A 89 16.96 -13.67 -12.50
C GLN A 89 16.90 -12.55 -11.48
N VAL A 90 17.78 -11.56 -11.59
CA VAL A 90 17.99 -10.56 -10.52
C VAL A 90 17.73 -9.14 -10.99
N ASP A 91 16.90 -8.45 -10.20
CA ASP A 91 16.68 -7.01 -10.22
C ASP A 91 16.54 -6.53 -8.76
N SER A 92 17.65 -6.10 -8.16
CA SER A 92 17.71 -5.80 -6.73
C SER A 92 18.72 -4.71 -6.42
N THR A 93 18.22 -3.59 -5.93
CA THR A 93 19.01 -2.37 -5.70
C THR A 93 19.40 -2.15 -4.25
N ALA A 94 18.91 -3.00 -3.34
CA ALA A 94 19.08 -2.78 -1.92
C ALA A 94 18.81 -4.06 -1.13
N SER A 95 19.35 -4.08 0.08
CA SER A 95 19.23 -5.18 1.03
C SER A 95 18.93 -4.62 2.41
N VAL A 96 18.15 -5.38 3.18
CA VAL A 96 17.79 -5.07 4.56
C VAL A 96 18.08 -6.24 5.51
N VAL A 97 18.86 -7.22 5.03
CA VAL A 97 19.29 -8.37 5.83
C VAL A 97 20.65 -8.12 6.45
N ASP A 98 20.94 -8.86 7.51
CA ASP A 98 22.21 -8.77 8.20
C ASP A 98 23.34 -9.50 7.43
N ASP A 99 24.57 -9.24 7.89
CA ASP A 99 25.78 -9.81 7.30
C ASP A 99 25.80 -11.35 7.40
N ALA A 100 25.11 -11.92 8.38
CA ALA A 100 25.07 -13.37 8.61
C ALA A 100 24.20 -14.07 7.57
N ASP A 101 23.03 -13.52 7.27
CA ASP A 101 22.14 -13.98 6.20
C ASP A 101 22.80 -13.86 4.83
N LEU A 102 23.50 -12.75 4.57
CA LEU A 102 24.25 -12.57 3.33
C LEU A 102 25.37 -13.62 3.20
N ALA A 103 26.13 -13.84 4.28
CA ALA A 103 27.19 -14.85 4.32
C ALA A 103 26.66 -16.29 4.19
N ARG A 104 25.44 -16.55 4.68
CA ARG A 104 24.75 -17.83 4.50
C ARG A 104 24.39 -18.07 3.03
N LEU A 105 23.82 -17.08 2.35
CA LEU A 105 23.54 -17.19 0.91
C LEU A 105 24.81 -17.37 0.08
N ALA A 106 25.84 -16.60 0.36
CA ALA A 106 27.14 -16.73 -0.31
C ALA A 106 27.72 -18.14 -0.17
N GLU A 107 27.64 -18.73 1.04
CA GLU A 107 28.06 -20.12 1.26
C GLU A 107 27.24 -21.09 0.41
N LEU A 108 25.91 -20.95 0.38
CA LEU A 108 25.03 -21.83 -0.40
C LEU A 108 25.25 -21.72 -1.92
N ILE A 109 25.57 -20.53 -2.42
CA ILE A 109 25.92 -20.31 -3.84
C ILE A 109 27.23 -21.04 -4.17
N VAL A 110 28.30 -20.79 -3.42
CA VAL A 110 29.64 -21.34 -3.71
C VAL A 110 29.71 -22.86 -3.48
N SER A 111 28.90 -23.39 -2.55
CA SER A 111 28.86 -24.81 -2.21
C SER A 111 27.83 -25.62 -3.01
N ALA A 112 27.12 -24.98 -3.96
CA ALA A 112 26.06 -25.61 -4.71
C ALA A 112 26.56 -26.84 -5.52
N PRO A 113 25.80 -27.95 -5.54
CA PRO A 113 26.19 -29.16 -6.27
C PRO A 113 26.04 -29.03 -7.80
N VAL A 114 25.44 -27.93 -8.27
CA VAL A 114 25.15 -27.60 -9.67
C VAL A 114 25.53 -26.15 -9.93
N PRO A 115 25.85 -25.76 -11.17
CA PRO A 115 26.17 -24.37 -11.50
C PRO A 115 25.07 -23.39 -11.11
N VAL A 116 25.45 -22.30 -10.45
CA VAL A 116 24.57 -21.17 -10.10
C VAL A 116 24.93 -19.98 -10.98
N SER A 117 24.04 -19.68 -11.92
CA SER A 117 24.17 -18.60 -12.88
C SER A 117 23.26 -17.43 -12.51
N PHE A 118 23.70 -16.21 -12.77
CA PHE A 118 22.92 -14.99 -12.55
C PHE A 118 22.59 -14.31 -13.86
N TRP A 119 21.33 -13.90 -14.02
CA TRP A 119 20.90 -13.05 -15.12
C TRP A 119 20.44 -11.70 -14.58
N VAL A 120 21.23 -10.65 -14.85
CA VAL A 120 20.91 -9.26 -14.55
C VAL A 120 19.95 -8.76 -15.63
N GLY A 121 18.65 -8.90 -15.36
CA GLY A 121 17.60 -8.69 -16.34
C GLY A 121 16.20 -8.75 -15.72
N PRO A 122 15.15 -8.30 -16.43
CA PRO A 122 15.13 -7.90 -17.85
C PRO A 122 15.71 -6.49 -18.09
N SER A 123 15.58 -5.97 -19.32
CA SER A 123 16.03 -4.62 -19.67
C SER A 123 15.57 -3.56 -18.66
N GLY A 124 16.52 -2.77 -18.17
CA GLY A 124 16.28 -1.76 -17.14
C GLY A 124 16.48 -2.24 -15.70
N ALA A 125 16.72 -3.54 -15.48
CA ALA A 125 17.04 -4.09 -14.17
C ALA A 125 18.33 -3.47 -13.60
N GLU A 126 18.38 -3.36 -12.29
CA GLU A 126 19.53 -2.80 -11.59
C GLU A 126 19.92 -3.70 -10.42
N VAL A 127 21.18 -4.11 -10.40
CA VAL A 127 21.72 -4.98 -9.35
C VAL A 127 22.85 -4.27 -8.64
N THR A 128 22.61 -3.90 -7.39
CA THR A 128 23.57 -3.14 -6.58
C THR A 128 23.74 -3.65 -5.16
N GLY A 129 24.76 -3.15 -4.47
CA GLY A 129 25.01 -3.41 -3.06
C GLY A 129 25.29 -4.88 -2.76
N PRO A 130 24.72 -5.44 -1.66
CA PRO A 130 24.93 -6.82 -1.28
C PRO A 130 24.54 -7.86 -2.35
N MET A 131 23.49 -7.62 -3.13
CA MET A 131 23.10 -8.54 -4.20
C MET A 131 24.14 -8.61 -5.32
N ALA A 132 24.70 -7.47 -5.74
CA ALA A 132 25.77 -7.43 -6.74
C ALA A 132 27.02 -8.22 -6.31
N ARG A 133 27.26 -8.37 -5.01
CA ARG A 133 28.33 -9.22 -4.49
C ARG A 133 27.99 -10.70 -4.56
N LEU A 134 26.73 -11.08 -4.32
CA LEU A 134 26.29 -12.46 -4.51
C LEU A 134 26.39 -12.84 -5.99
N VAL A 135 26.01 -11.94 -6.91
CA VAL A 135 26.20 -12.13 -8.37
C VAL A 135 27.66 -12.42 -8.70
N ALA A 136 28.60 -11.73 -8.03
CA ALA A 136 30.03 -11.92 -8.24
C ALA A 136 30.56 -13.31 -7.82
N LEU A 137 29.76 -14.10 -7.09
CA LEU A 137 30.07 -15.47 -6.69
C LEU A 137 29.48 -16.53 -7.64
N GLY A 138 28.65 -16.11 -8.60
CA GLY A 138 28.06 -17.03 -9.57
C GLY A 138 29.08 -17.63 -10.54
N ASP A 139 28.77 -18.82 -11.05
CA ASP A 139 29.58 -19.52 -12.05
C ASP A 139 29.50 -18.85 -13.43
N ASP A 140 28.37 -18.22 -13.74
CA ASP A 140 28.12 -17.44 -14.95
C ASP A 140 27.26 -16.22 -14.62
N VAL A 141 27.49 -15.11 -15.33
CA VAL A 141 26.70 -13.87 -15.19
C VAL A 141 26.33 -13.37 -16.58
N GLY A 142 25.03 -13.29 -16.88
CA GLY A 142 24.51 -12.63 -18.07
C GLY A 142 23.89 -11.29 -17.73
N ILE A 143 23.94 -10.34 -18.66
CA ILE A 143 23.34 -9.01 -18.49
C ILE A 143 22.47 -8.64 -19.69
N ALA A 144 21.33 -8.01 -19.45
CA ALA A 144 20.41 -7.52 -20.49
C ALA A 144 20.70 -6.04 -20.87
N PRO A 145 20.43 -5.61 -22.11
CA PRO A 145 20.56 -4.21 -22.53
C PRO A 145 19.76 -3.26 -21.64
N GLY A 146 20.41 -2.17 -21.24
CA GLY A 146 19.85 -1.18 -20.32
C GLY A 146 19.90 -1.57 -18.85
N ALA A 147 20.37 -2.77 -18.51
CA ALA A 147 20.57 -3.18 -17.13
C ALA A 147 21.93 -2.69 -16.58
N HIS A 148 22.02 -2.59 -15.25
CA HIS A 148 23.18 -2.06 -14.54
C HIS A 148 23.62 -2.98 -13.41
N LEU A 149 24.92 -3.06 -13.17
CA LEU A 149 25.56 -3.90 -12.15
C LEU A 149 26.66 -3.11 -11.43
N GLY A 150 26.68 -3.09 -10.10
CA GLY A 150 27.81 -2.52 -9.34
C GLY A 150 27.39 -1.90 -8.01
N VAL A 151 28.01 -0.77 -7.64
CA VAL A 151 27.85 -0.14 -6.30
C VAL A 151 27.96 -1.20 -5.20
N LEU A 152 29.07 -1.94 -5.21
CA LEU A 152 29.26 -3.07 -4.32
C LEU A 152 29.17 -2.61 -2.86
N GLY A 153 29.67 -1.41 -2.53
CA GLY A 153 29.79 -0.89 -1.17
C GLY A 153 30.91 -1.57 -0.36
N GLU A 154 31.03 -1.21 0.92
CA GLU A 154 32.10 -1.72 1.80
C GLU A 154 32.03 -3.23 2.03
N SER A 155 33.17 -3.93 2.02
CA SER A 155 33.17 -5.39 2.17
C SER A 155 32.55 -5.87 3.50
N VAL A 156 31.51 -6.69 3.38
CA VAL A 156 30.70 -7.29 4.46
C VAL A 156 30.93 -8.80 4.49
N LEU A 157 30.96 -9.40 3.31
CA LEU A 157 31.46 -10.74 3.08
C LEU A 157 32.98 -10.73 3.33
N GLY A 158 33.43 -11.33 4.43
CA GLY A 158 34.86 -11.37 4.78
C GLY A 158 35.72 -12.01 3.68
N GLU A 159 37.06 -11.93 3.83
CA GLU A 159 38.04 -12.40 2.82
C GLU A 159 37.87 -13.87 2.36
N ARG A 160 37.05 -14.65 3.07
CA ARG A 160 36.73 -16.06 2.79
C ARG A 160 36.15 -16.32 1.39
N PHE A 161 35.47 -15.35 0.79
CA PHE A 161 34.82 -15.50 -0.52
C PHE A 161 35.64 -14.91 -1.68
N GLY A 162 36.86 -14.46 -1.40
CA GLY A 162 37.70 -13.80 -2.38
C GLY A 162 37.20 -12.40 -2.77
N LEU A 163 37.78 -11.89 -3.85
CA LEU A 163 37.46 -10.58 -4.38
C LEU A 163 36.28 -10.66 -5.37
N PRO A 164 35.25 -9.81 -5.26
CA PRO A 164 34.14 -9.78 -6.22
C PRO A 164 34.65 -9.60 -7.66
N PHE A 165 34.23 -10.49 -8.57
CA PHE A 165 34.66 -10.52 -9.97
C PHE A 165 36.20 -10.64 -10.15
N GLY A 166 36.92 -11.07 -9.11
CA GLY A 166 38.39 -11.09 -9.09
C GLY A 166 39.04 -9.71 -9.14
N LEU A 167 38.29 -8.63 -8.87
CA LEU A 167 38.77 -7.26 -8.97
C LEU A 167 39.38 -6.74 -7.66
N PRO A 168 40.38 -5.84 -7.71
CA PRO A 168 40.92 -5.20 -6.51
C PRO A 168 39.85 -4.51 -5.64
N ALA A 169 40.11 -4.42 -4.34
CA ALA A 169 39.19 -3.81 -3.38
C ALA A 169 38.93 -2.31 -3.60
N ASP A 170 39.82 -1.62 -4.32
CA ASP A 170 39.72 -0.20 -4.69
C ASP A 170 39.09 0.03 -6.08
N THR A 171 38.41 -0.98 -6.63
CA THR A 171 37.69 -0.88 -7.91
C THR A 171 36.61 0.21 -7.90
N ASP A 172 36.38 0.85 -9.06
CA ASP A 172 35.32 1.85 -9.23
C ASP A 172 33.90 1.26 -9.06
N LEU A 173 33.77 -0.08 -9.17
CA LEU A 173 32.51 -0.78 -8.91
C LEU A 173 32.04 -0.70 -7.45
N VAL A 174 32.90 -0.32 -6.50
CA VAL A 174 32.48 -0.13 -5.11
C VAL A 174 31.45 1.00 -4.99
N ASP A 175 31.68 2.09 -5.72
CA ASP A 175 30.87 3.32 -5.61
C ASP A 175 29.97 3.57 -6.83
N ARG A 176 30.18 2.85 -7.94
CA ARG A 176 29.51 3.10 -9.21
C ARG A 176 28.97 1.81 -9.84
N ALA A 177 27.79 1.89 -10.46
CA ALA A 177 27.28 0.85 -11.33
C ALA A 177 27.81 1.01 -12.77
N VAL A 178 28.03 -0.12 -13.44
CA VAL A 178 28.35 -0.18 -14.87
C VAL A 178 27.14 -0.68 -15.66
N GLY A 179 26.95 -0.17 -16.86
CA GLY A 179 25.89 -0.60 -17.76
C GLY A 179 26.29 -1.81 -18.61
N TYR A 180 25.34 -2.29 -19.42
CA TYR A 180 25.48 -3.44 -20.32
C TYR A 180 26.80 -3.50 -21.10
N ASP A 181 27.13 -2.47 -21.90
CA ASP A 181 28.32 -2.51 -22.77
C ASP A 181 29.62 -2.58 -21.96
N GLU A 182 29.72 -1.75 -20.92
CA GLU A 182 30.90 -1.68 -20.05
C GLU A 182 31.09 -2.97 -19.23
N ALA A 183 30.01 -3.60 -18.78
CA ALA A 183 30.06 -4.87 -18.07
C ALA A 183 30.64 -6.00 -18.95
N ILE A 184 30.29 -6.01 -20.24
CA ILE A 184 30.80 -6.98 -21.22
C ILE A 184 32.26 -6.70 -21.56
N GLU A 185 32.62 -5.44 -21.83
CA GLU A 185 34.00 -5.05 -22.16
C GLU A 185 34.98 -5.39 -21.03
N ARG A 186 34.53 -5.27 -19.77
CA ARG A 186 35.31 -5.60 -18.58
C ARG A 186 35.27 -7.08 -18.20
N GLY A 187 34.48 -7.91 -18.90
CA GLY A 187 34.34 -9.34 -18.62
C GLY A 187 33.61 -9.67 -17.33
N LEU A 188 32.78 -8.75 -16.82
CA LEU A 188 31.97 -8.95 -15.60
C LEU A 188 30.73 -9.79 -15.86
N ALA A 189 30.20 -9.70 -17.07
CA ALA A 189 29.03 -10.44 -17.53
C ALA A 189 29.10 -10.65 -19.04
N ARG A 190 28.47 -11.71 -19.54
CA ARG A 190 28.30 -11.95 -20.98
C ARG A 190 27.01 -11.32 -21.51
N PRO A 191 26.93 -10.99 -22.81
CA PRO A 191 25.70 -10.50 -23.41
C PRO A 191 24.58 -11.54 -23.30
N ALA A 192 23.45 -11.15 -22.72
CA ALA A 192 22.24 -11.96 -22.67
C ALA A 192 20.97 -11.07 -22.70
N PRO A 193 20.55 -10.59 -23.89
CA PRO A 193 19.40 -9.71 -24.04
C PRO A 193 18.07 -10.21 -23.47
N VAL A 194 17.85 -11.51 -23.53
CA VAL A 194 16.64 -12.17 -23.01
C VAL A 194 17.03 -13.39 -22.19
N LEU A 195 16.16 -13.78 -21.26
CA LEU A 195 16.38 -14.94 -20.40
C LEU A 195 16.72 -16.19 -21.21
N LEU A 196 16.04 -16.46 -22.32
CA LEU A 196 16.32 -17.62 -23.16
C LEU A 196 17.77 -17.65 -23.68
N GLU A 197 18.33 -16.51 -24.05
CA GLU A 197 19.72 -16.41 -24.54
C GLU A 197 20.73 -16.53 -23.39
N HIS A 198 20.34 -16.12 -22.18
CA HIS A 198 21.08 -16.50 -20.98
C HIS A 198 21.05 -18.02 -20.79
N LEU A 199 19.87 -18.65 -20.78
CA LEU A 199 19.73 -20.10 -20.58
C LEU A 199 20.59 -20.91 -21.57
N VAL A 200 20.63 -20.51 -22.84
CA VAL A 200 21.48 -21.14 -23.88
C VAL A 200 22.96 -21.18 -23.52
N GLY A 201 23.46 -20.18 -22.78
CA GLY A 201 24.86 -20.14 -22.35
C GLY A 201 25.15 -20.89 -21.05
N VAL A 202 24.13 -21.40 -20.36
CA VAL A 202 24.29 -22.14 -19.10
C VAL A 202 24.74 -23.57 -19.40
N PRO A 203 25.77 -24.10 -18.71
CA PRO A 203 26.22 -25.48 -18.90
C PRO A 203 25.07 -26.49 -18.73
N GLY A 204 24.90 -27.36 -19.72
CA GLY A 204 23.88 -28.43 -19.70
C GLY A 204 22.48 -28.01 -20.12
N PHE A 205 22.27 -26.76 -20.56
CA PHE A 205 21.03 -26.35 -21.22
C PHE A 205 21.08 -26.71 -22.72
N GLU A 206 20.26 -27.68 -23.13
CA GLU A 206 20.20 -28.15 -24.51
C GLU A 206 19.02 -27.53 -25.26
N VAL A 207 19.30 -27.15 -26.51
CA VAL A 207 18.35 -26.42 -27.34
C VAL A 207 18.37 -26.97 -28.75
N ARG A 208 17.19 -27.13 -29.36
CA ARG A 208 17.03 -27.61 -30.72
C ARG A 208 16.68 -26.44 -31.63
N THR A 209 17.43 -26.30 -32.72
CA THR A 209 17.05 -25.38 -33.80
C THR A 209 16.08 -26.11 -34.74
N VAL A 210 14.90 -25.53 -34.92
CA VAL A 210 13.88 -26.02 -35.85
C VAL A 210 13.77 -25.01 -36.98
N ASP A 211 14.11 -25.42 -38.20
CA ASP A 211 13.91 -24.59 -39.38
C ASP A 211 12.40 -24.50 -39.68
N GLY A 212 11.82 -23.32 -39.40
CA GLY A 212 10.45 -22.99 -39.76
C GLY A 212 10.38 -22.19 -41.07
N ASP A 213 9.18 -22.02 -41.61
CA ASP A 213 8.93 -21.24 -42.84
C ASP A 213 9.39 -19.77 -42.70
N ASP A 214 9.46 -19.23 -41.47
CA ASP A 214 9.94 -17.89 -41.13
C ASP A 214 11.42 -17.84 -40.68
N GLY A 215 12.16 -18.96 -40.82
CA GLY A 215 13.58 -19.10 -40.44
C GLY A 215 13.83 -20.01 -39.24
N PRO A 216 15.12 -20.18 -38.84
CA PRO A 216 15.50 -21.05 -37.73
C PRO A 216 14.94 -20.53 -36.40
N THR A 217 14.11 -21.32 -35.74
CA THR A 217 13.55 -21.03 -34.41
C THR A 217 14.22 -21.93 -33.37
N ILE A 218 14.64 -21.34 -32.26
CA ILE A 218 15.31 -22.01 -31.15
C ILE A 218 14.23 -22.54 -30.17
N GLN A 219 14.16 -23.86 -29.96
CA GLN A 219 13.25 -24.51 -29.03
C GLN A 219 14.02 -25.22 -27.91
N PRO A 220 13.81 -24.87 -26.63
CA PRO A 220 14.49 -25.52 -25.52
C PRO A 220 14.09 -26.99 -25.41
N VAL A 221 15.09 -27.87 -25.33
CA VAL A 221 14.90 -29.31 -25.10
C VAL A 221 14.94 -29.61 -23.61
N THR A 222 15.79 -28.88 -22.87
CA THR A 222 15.84 -28.95 -21.41
C THR A 222 14.63 -28.23 -20.81
N PRO A 223 13.80 -28.90 -19.99
CA PRO A 223 12.69 -28.26 -19.31
C PRO A 223 13.18 -27.25 -18.27
N THR A 224 12.51 -26.09 -18.20
CA THR A 224 12.76 -25.05 -17.18
C THR A 224 11.67 -25.07 -16.11
N ARG A 225 12.05 -25.05 -14.84
CA ARG A 225 11.12 -24.92 -13.72
C ARG A 225 11.26 -23.53 -13.10
N PHE A 226 10.21 -22.73 -13.19
CA PHE A 226 10.18 -21.42 -12.56
C PHE A 226 9.86 -21.53 -11.07
N ARG A 227 10.72 -20.96 -10.24
CA ARG A 227 10.59 -20.83 -8.79
C ARG A 227 10.32 -19.36 -8.47
N GLN A 228 9.16 -19.09 -7.91
CA GLN A 228 8.77 -17.76 -7.42
C GLN A 228 8.39 -17.86 -5.95
N LEU A 229 8.26 -16.71 -5.29
CA LEU A 229 7.71 -16.65 -3.94
C LEU A 229 6.31 -17.27 -3.93
N ASP A 230 6.01 -18.06 -2.90
CA ASP A 230 4.63 -18.44 -2.63
C ASP A 230 3.77 -17.18 -2.38
N VAL A 231 2.45 -17.31 -2.51
CA VAL A 231 1.53 -16.17 -2.40
C VAL A 231 1.65 -15.42 -1.07
N LEU A 232 1.89 -16.14 0.04
CA LEU A 232 1.98 -15.54 1.37
C LEU A 232 3.30 -14.80 1.55
N SER A 233 4.39 -15.41 1.10
CA SER A 233 5.74 -14.85 1.11
C SER A 233 5.81 -13.64 0.18
N GLN A 234 5.20 -13.70 -1.01
CA GLN A 234 5.08 -12.57 -1.92
C GLN A 234 4.33 -11.39 -1.28
N PHE A 235 3.26 -11.68 -0.54
CA PHE A 235 2.52 -10.67 0.20
C PHE A 235 3.39 -10.00 1.27
N PHE A 236 4.11 -10.77 2.08
CA PHE A 236 5.00 -10.21 3.12
C PHE A 236 6.21 -9.47 2.53
N HIS A 237 6.79 -9.97 1.44
CA HIS A 237 7.84 -9.29 0.69
C HIS A 237 7.37 -7.92 0.16
N THR A 238 6.16 -7.86 -0.40
CA THR A 238 5.56 -6.60 -0.87
C THR A 238 5.39 -5.60 0.26
N VAL A 239 4.95 -6.08 1.42
CA VAL A 239 4.77 -5.28 2.65
C VAL A 239 6.10 -4.79 3.21
N ALA A 240 7.15 -5.60 3.10
CA ALA A 240 8.51 -5.27 3.48
C ALA A 240 9.19 -4.30 2.50
N SER A 241 8.46 -3.71 1.54
CA SER A 241 8.97 -2.59 0.75
C SER A 241 8.81 -1.25 1.49
N PRO A 242 9.81 -0.34 1.45
CA PRO A 242 9.75 0.96 2.14
C PRO A 242 8.53 1.80 1.78
N ALA A 243 8.14 1.79 0.50
CA ALA A 243 6.99 2.55 0.03
C ALA A 243 5.67 2.01 0.60
N VAL A 244 5.47 0.69 0.57
CA VAL A 244 4.23 0.06 1.05
C VAL A 244 4.13 0.15 2.56
N ALA A 245 5.21 -0.17 3.30
CA ALA A 245 5.24 -0.04 4.76
C ALA A 245 4.88 1.37 5.23
N TYR A 246 5.43 2.39 4.57
CA TYR A 246 5.13 3.80 4.85
C TYR A 246 3.68 4.18 4.55
N LEU A 247 3.16 3.84 3.37
CA LEU A 247 1.77 4.17 3.01
C LEU A 247 0.77 3.45 3.91
N LEU A 248 1.04 2.18 4.27
CA LEU A 248 0.26 1.43 5.25
C LEU A 248 0.32 2.06 6.64
N LEU A 249 1.46 2.62 7.06
CA LEU A 249 1.57 3.34 8.33
C LEU A 249 0.63 4.52 8.36
N LEU A 250 0.73 5.38 7.33
CA LEU A 250 -0.06 6.61 7.24
C LEU A 250 -1.56 6.32 7.10
N LEU A 251 -1.91 5.36 6.25
CA LEU A 251 -3.29 4.94 6.07
C LEU A 251 -3.84 4.29 7.35
N GLY A 252 -3.08 3.38 7.96
CA GLY A 252 -3.46 2.69 9.19
C GLY A 252 -3.71 3.66 10.33
N MET A 253 -2.74 4.54 10.61
CA MET A 253 -2.88 5.59 11.63
C MET A 253 -4.02 6.56 11.32
N GLY A 254 -4.18 6.96 10.06
CA GLY A 254 -5.27 7.84 9.62
C GLY A 254 -6.64 7.22 9.82
N LEU A 255 -6.81 5.94 9.49
CA LEU A 255 -8.06 5.20 9.67
C LEU A 255 -8.37 4.93 11.15
N LEU A 256 -7.34 4.70 11.97
CA LEU A 256 -7.50 4.57 13.42
C LEU A 256 -7.99 5.88 14.05
N VAL A 257 -7.37 7.01 13.69
CA VAL A 257 -7.84 8.35 14.11
C VAL A 257 -9.26 8.59 13.60
N PHE A 258 -9.54 8.26 12.35
CA PHE A 258 -10.87 8.37 11.76
C PHE A 258 -11.90 7.59 12.59
N GLU A 259 -11.72 6.30 12.85
CA GLU A 259 -12.70 5.49 13.61
C GLU A 259 -12.85 5.97 15.05
N LEU A 260 -11.80 6.51 15.68
CA LEU A 260 -11.90 7.03 17.04
C LEU A 260 -12.87 8.22 17.15
N TYR A 261 -12.90 9.09 16.14
CA TYR A 261 -13.73 10.30 16.14
C TYR A 261 -15.02 10.17 15.32
N THR A 262 -15.12 9.17 14.46
CA THR A 262 -16.33 8.83 13.72
C THR A 262 -17.03 7.70 14.43
N ALA A 263 -18.28 7.85 14.88
CA ALA A 263 -19.03 6.66 15.33
C ALA A 263 -19.47 5.85 14.10
N GLY A 264 -18.51 5.11 13.53
CA GLY A 264 -18.68 4.15 12.46
C GLY A 264 -19.10 2.78 13.01
N VAL A 265 -19.19 1.81 12.11
CA VAL A 265 -19.50 0.41 12.45
C VAL A 265 -18.24 -0.33 12.94
N GLY A 266 -17.07 0.31 12.96
CA GLY A 266 -15.78 -0.32 13.23
C GLY A 266 -15.00 -0.73 11.98
N ILE A 267 -15.55 -0.55 10.77
CA ILE A 267 -14.93 -1.03 9.52
C ILE A 267 -13.61 -0.32 9.26
N ALA A 268 -13.57 1.01 9.40
CA ALA A 268 -12.33 1.76 9.19
C ALA A 268 -11.31 1.42 10.27
N GLY A 269 -11.75 1.21 11.52
CA GLY A 269 -10.88 0.77 12.60
C GLY A 269 -10.22 -0.59 12.35
N VAL A 270 -10.99 -1.59 11.86
CA VAL A 270 -10.45 -2.93 11.55
C VAL A 270 -9.46 -2.87 10.39
N ILE A 271 -9.80 -2.18 9.29
CA ILE A 271 -8.90 -2.00 8.15
C ILE A 271 -7.65 -1.23 8.60
N GLY A 272 -7.83 -0.15 9.37
CA GLY A 272 -6.75 0.67 9.90
C GLY A 272 -5.80 -0.11 10.81
N ALA A 273 -6.33 -0.93 11.70
CA ALA A 273 -5.54 -1.82 12.55
C ALA A 273 -4.76 -2.85 11.71
N GLY A 274 -5.39 -3.44 10.69
CA GLY A 274 -4.73 -4.36 9.76
C GLY A 274 -3.57 -3.70 9.02
N CYS A 275 -3.80 -2.52 8.43
CA CYS A 275 -2.77 -1.73 7.77
C CYS A 275 -1.64 -1.33 8.73
N PHE A 276 -1.98 -0.91 9.95
CA PHE A 276 -0.99 -0.54 10.96
C PHE A 276 -0.12 -1.73 11.38
N LEU A 277 -0.72 -2.89 11.66
CA LEU A 277 0.02 -4.12 12.01
C LEU A 277 0.95 -4.55 10.87
N LEU A 278 0.46 -4.50 9.64
CA LEU A 278 1.22 -4.86 8.46
C LEU A 278 2.39 -3.89 8.23
N SER A 279 2.15 -2.60 8.44
CA SER A 279 3.20 -1.58 8.45
C SER A 279 4.24 -1.84 9.53
N THR A 280 3.85 -2.21 10.75
CA THR A 280 4.80 -2.52 11.82
C THR A 280 5.69 -3.72 11.51
N TYR A 281 5.16 -4.73 10.78
CA TYR A 281 5.98 -5.82 10.26
C TYR A 281 7.02 -5.28 9.27
N GLY A 282 6.59 -4.50 8.27
CA GLY A 282 7.51 -3.90 7.29
C GLY A 282 8.57 -3.01 7.93
N LEU A 283 8.20 -2.17 8.90
CA LEU A 283 9.12 -1.33 9.67
C LEU A 283 10.09 -2.13 10.55
N GLY A 284 9.71 -3.34 10.97
CA GLY A 284 10.57 -4.23 11.74
C GLY A 284 11.61 -4.95 10.88
N VAL A 285 11.31 -5.19 9.61
CA VAL A 285 12.23 -5.78 8.62
C VAL A 285 13.17 -4.72 8.03
N LEU A 286 12.66 -3.52 7.79
CA LEU A 286 13.41 -2.43 7.19
C LEU A 286 14.31 -1.70 8.21
N PRO A 287 15.39 -1.02 7.77
CA PRO A 287 16.24 -0.20 8.63
C PRO A 287 15.53 1.13 8.98
N ALA A 288 14.43 1.03 9.73
CA ALA A 288 13.63 2.17 10.15
C ALA A 288 14.24 2.86 11.37
N ARG A 289 14.34 4.19 11.31
CA ARG A 289 14.76 5.02 12.45
C ARG A 289 13.64 5.07 13.49
N GLY A 290 13.83 4.39 14.62
CA GLY A 290 12.83 4.34 15.69
C GLY A 290 12.38 5.73 16.20
N TRP A 291 13.27 6.72 16.22
CA TRP A 291 12.90 8.10 16.58
C TRP A 291 11.98 8.76 15.54
N ALA A 292 12.17 8.49 14.25
CA ALA A 292 11.34 9.02 13.18
C ALA A 292 9.93 8.40 13.22
N VAL A 293 9.83 7.10 13.51
CA VAL A 293 8.56 6.43 13.83
C VAL A 293 7.87 7.12 15.01
N GLY A 294 8.60 7.43 16.09
CA GLY A 294 8.07 8.17 17.23
C GLY A 294 7.53 9.56 16.85
N VAL A 295 8.24 10.29 15.97
CA VAL A 295 7.80 11.59 15.44
C VAL A 295 6.54 11.45 14.58
N LEU A 296 6.41 10.39 13.77
CA LEU A 296 5.20 10.12 13.00
C LEU A 296 4.01 9.81 13.90
N VAL A 297 4.20 9.00 14.95
CA VAL A 297 3.15 8.74 15.95
C VAL A 297 2.74 10.04 16.63
N PHE A 298 3.71 10.88 17.02
CA PHE A 298 3.43 12.21 17.59
C PHE A 298 2.63 13.11 16.62
N ALA A 299 2.93 13.05 15.31
CA ALA A 299 2.16 13.76 14.30
C ALA A 299 0.68 13.37 14.30
N PHE A 300 0.38 12.06 14.33
CA PHE A 300 -0.99 11.56 14.39
C PHE A 300 -1.71 11.86 15.71
N VAL A 301 -0.99 11.90 16.83
CA VAL A 301 -1.55 12.38 18.10
C VAL A 301 -1.92 13.86 18.00
N GLY A 302 -1.07 14.71 17.41
CA GLY A 302 -1.39 16.11 17.15
C GLY A 302 -2.63 16.27 16.25
N PHE A 303 -2.68 15.51 15.16
CA PHE A 303 -3.83 15.46 14.27
C PHE A 303 -5.13 15.06 14.97
N ALA A 304 -5.09 14.04 15.84
CA ALA A 304 -6.23 13.61 16.63
C ALA A 304 -6.83 14.74 17.49
N ILE A 305 -5.98 15.57 18.11
CA ILE A 305 -6.42 16.69 18.96
C ILE A 305 -7.26 17.70 18.17
N ASP A 306 -6.81 18.10 16.99
CA ASP A 306 -7.53 19.08 16.17
C ASP A 306 -8.77 18.48 15.48
N VAL A 307 -8.72 17.19 15.12
CA VAL A 307 -9.89 16.47 14.60
C VAL A 307 -11.01 16.44 15.63
N GLN A 308 -10.69 16.21 16.90
CA GLN A 308 -11.66 16.29 18.00
C GLN A 308 -12.29 17.68 18.14
N ALA A 309 -11.50 18.74 17.92
CA ALA A 309 -11.98 20.11 17.96
C ALA A 309 -12.82 20.51 16.72
N GLY A 310 -12.81 19.70 15.66
CA GLY A 310 -13.57 19.92 14.42
C GLY A 310 -13.02 21.05 13.53
N ILE A 311 -11.88 21.63 13.88
CA ILE A 311 -11.23 22.76 13.17
C ILE A 311 -9.71 22.59 13.24
N PRO A 312 -8.99 22.60 12.09
CA PRO A 312 -7.53 22.62 12.07
C PRO A 312 -6.96 23.89 12.72
N ARG A 313 -6.01 23.72 13.65
CA ARG A 313 -5.38 24.78 14.44
C ARG A 313 -3.87 24.52 14.58
N LEU A 314 -3.29 24.85 15.72
CA LEU A 314 -1.86 24.74 16.01
C LEU A 314 -1.38 23.28 15.90
N TRP A 315 -2.16 22.31 16.37
CA TRP A 315 -1.73 20.91 16.36
C TRP A 315 -1.67 20.31 14.96
N SER A 316 -2.49 20.79 14.03
CA SER A 316 -2.41 20.41 12.61
C SER A 316 -1.13 20.92 11.96
N ILE A 317 -0.66 22.12 12.33
CA ILE A 317 0.61 22.66 11.85
C ILE A 317 1.78 21.85 12.43
N ILE A 318 1.79 21.64 13.75
CA ILE A 318 2.82 20.85 14.43
C ILE A 318 2.85 19.41 13.87
N GLY A 319 1.67 18.82 13.68
CA GLY A 319 1.50 17.49 13.11
C GLY A 319 1.99 17.42 11.67
N THR A 320 1.70 18.43 10.83
CA THR A 320 2.19 18.47 9.44
C THR A 320 3.71 18.58 9.38
N ILE A 321 4.32 19.43 10.19
CA ILE A 321 5.79 19.55 10.27
C ILE A 321 6.40 18.23 10.75
N SER A 322 5.83 17.63 11.80
CA SER A 322 6.28 16.34 12.34
C SER A 322 6.11 15.22 11.32
N LEU A 323 5.01 15.21 10.56
CA LEU A 323 4.78 14.26 9.47
C LEU A 323 5.86 14.38 8.40
N VAL A 324 6.18 15.59 7.93
CA VAL A 324 7.25 15.81 6.96
C VAL A 324 8.61 15.32 7.48
N VAL A 325 8.98 15.72 8.71
CA VAL A 325 10.26 15.32 9.32
C VAL A 325 10.32 13.80 9.50
N GLY A 326 9.29 13.20 10.10
CA GLY A 326 9.22 11.76 10.31
C GLY A 326 9.26 10.97 9.00
N SER A 327 8.56 11.43 7.96
CA SER A 327 8.55 10.78 6.65
C SER A 327 9.93 10.86 5.97
N VAL A 328 10.56 12.04 5.91
CA VAL A 328 11.84 12.22 5.22
C VAL A 328 12.96 11.41 5.87
N PHE A 329 12.95 11.27 7.19
CA PHE A 329 14.01 10.59 7.93
C PHE A 329 13.68 9.15 8.33
N LEU A 330 12.56 8.58 7.86
CA LEU A 330 12.04 7.28 8.33
C LEU A 330 13.02 6.13 8.13
N PHE A 331 13.70 6.06 6.98
CA PHE A 331 14.60 4.95 6.63
C PHE A 331 16.07 5.41 6.55
N GLU A 332 16.98 4.51 6.92
CA GLU A 332 18.43 4.73 6.81
C GLU A 332 18.94 4.25 5.46
N GLY A 333 19.77 5.07 4.78
CA GLY A 333 20.41 4.70 3.52
C GLY A 333 19.49 4.48 2.33
N GLN A 334 18.17 4.58 2.52
CA GLN A 334 17.16 4.30 1.49
C GLN A 334 16.14 5.44 1.42
N SER A 335 15.84 5.91 0.21
CA SER A 335 14.85 6.95 -0.04
C SER A 335 13.64 6.40 -0.78
N PHE A 336 12.47 6.96 -0.49
CA PHE A 336 11.26 6.73 -1.27
C PHE A 336 11.38 7.32 -2.68
N SER A 337 10.56 6.82 -3.60
CA SER A 337 10.15 7.63 -4.73
C SER A 337 9.51 8.92 -4.21
N TRP A 338 9.90 10.06 -4.79
CA TRP A 338 9.32 11.37 -4.47
C TRP A 338 7.79 11.37 -4.64
N ILE A 339 7.26 10.52 -5.53
CA ILE A 339 5.83 10.32 -5.76
C ILE A 339 5.19 9.72 -4.52
N THR A 340 5.73 8.61 -3.99
CA THR A 340 5.21 7.95 -2.79
C THR A 340 5.19 8.89 -1.59
N LEU A 341 6.29 9.63 -1.39
CA LEU A 341 6.39 10.61 -0.30
C LEU A 341 5.34 11.72 -0.44
N THR A 342 5.19 12.26 -1.66
CA THR A 342 4.23 13.34 -1.95
C THR A 342 2.79 12.86 -1.81
N VAL A 343 2.44 11.71 -2.37
CA VAL A 343 1.09 11.12 -2.30
C VAL A 343 0.73 10.81 -0.85
N GLY A 344 1.64 10.20 -0.08
CA GLY A 344 1.43 9.93 1.33
C GLY A 344 1.20 11.20 2.14
N LEU A 345 2.08 12.20 1.98
CA LEU A 345 1.99 13.46 2.71
C LEU A 345 0.71 14.23 2.36
N LEU A 346 0.45 14.45 1.07
CA LEU A 346 -0.74 15.18 0.62
C LEU A 346 -2.03 14.45 0.98
N GLY A 347 -2.05 13.11 0.83
CA GLY A 347 -3.20 12.29 1.18
C GLY A 347 -3.53 12.38 2.67
N THR A 348 -2.53 12.26 3.54
CA THR A 348 -2.72 12.39 5.00
C THR A 348 -3.17 13.79 5.39
N VAL A 349 -2.52 14.84 4.87
CA VAL A 349 -2.89 16.23 5.18
C VAL A 349 -4.30 16.54 4.68
N ALA A 350 -4.66 16.16 3.45
CA ALA A 350 -6.00 16.35 2.91
C ALA A 350 -7.06 15.59 3.73
N GLY A 351 -6.76 14.36 4.13
CA GLY A 351 -7.65 13.53 4.96
C GLY A 351 -7.89 14.14 6.33
N VAL A 352 -6.83 14.51 7.05
CA VAL A 352 -6.91 15.01 8.43
C VAL A 352 -7.38 16.46 8.52
N VAL A 353 -6.91 17.34 7.65
CA VAL A 353 -7.21 18.79 7.72
C VAL A 353 -8.56 19.10 7.05
N GLY A 354 -8.87 18.40 5.96
CA GLY A 354 -10.10 18.61 5.18
C GLY A 354 -11.19 17.59 5.50
N GLY A 355 -10.91 16.31 5.24
CA GLY A 355 -11.89 15.23 5.24
C GLY A 355 -12.54 14.98 6.60
N MET A 356 -11.73 14.70 7.63
CA MET A 356 -12.23 14.33 8.96
C MET A 356 -13.02 15.47 9.64
N PRO A 357 -12.55 16.73 9.65
CA PRO A 357 -13.30 17.83 10.26
C PRO A 357 -14.61 18.12 9.54
N ALA A 358 -14.66 17.99 8.21
CA ALA A 358 -15.91 18.14 7.46
C ALA A 358 -16.97 17.13 7.91
N MET A 359 -16.59 15.87 8.06
CA MET A 359 -17.49 14.82 8.53
C MET A 359 -17.89 14.98 10.01
N VAL A 360 -16.97 15.39 10.90
CA VAL A 360 -17.33 15.70 12.30
C VAL A 360 -18.36 16.83 12.34
N ARG A 361 -18.20 17.87 11.49
CA ARG A 361 -19.17 18.97 11.40
C ARG A 361 -20.53 18.52 10.87
N THR A 362 -20.59 17.67 9.85
CA THR A 362 -21.89 17.20 9.32
C THR A 362 -22.65 16.37 10.35
N ARG A 363 -21.96 15.55 11.14
CA ARG A 363 -22.58 14.75 12.23
C ARG A 363 -23.32 15.62 13.24
N PHE A 364 -22.75 16.74 13.63
CA PHE A 364 -23.32 17.64 14.64
C PHE A 364 -24.12 18.80 14.06
N SER A 365 -24.29 18.84 12.73
CA SER A 365 -25.18 19.81 12.10
C SER A 365 -26.64 19.51 12.46
N THR A 366 -27.42 20.54 12.77
CA THR A 366 -28.86 20.38 12.99
C THR A 366 -29.51 20.12 11.63
N PRO A 367 -30.17 18.98 11.39
CA PRO A 367 -30.80 18.71 10.11
C PRO A 367 -31.97 19.67 9.90
N THR A 368 -31.84 20.60 8.95
CA THR A 368 -32.96 21.42 8.44
C THR A 368 -33.67 20.76 7.25
N ILE A 369 -33.18 19.59 6.80
CA ILE A 369 -33.67 18.87 5.62
C ILE A 369 -35.17 18.59 5.76
N GLY A 370 -35.95 19.06 4.78
CA GLY A 370 -37.39 18.88 4.72
C GLY A 370 -38.18 19.95 5.49
N ARG A 371 -37.55 21.07 5.87
CA ARG A 371 -38.23 22.26 6.45
C ARG A 371 -38.20 23.46 5.52
N GLU A 372 -37.63 23.32 4.32
CA GLU A 372 -37.58 24.37 3.31
C GLU A 372 -38.99 24.79 2.85
N TRP A 373 -39.96 23.87 2.92
CA TRP A 373 -41.37 24.16 2.65
C TRP A 373 -41.98 25.16 3.63
N MET A 374 -41.36 25.38 4.79
CA MET A 374 -41.83 26.37 5.76
C MET A 374 -41.48 27.79 5.32
N ILE A 375 -40.48 27.98 4.46
CA ILE A 375 -40.08 29.30 3.97
C ILE A 375 -41.15 29.83 3.01
N GLY A 376 -41.65 31.03 3.28
CA GLY A 376 -42.75 31.66 2.55
C GLY A 376 -44.14 31.34 3.09
N GLU A 377 -44.27 30.39 4.03
CA GLU A 377 -45.55 30.11 4.68
C GLU A 377 -45.98 31.24 5.60
N GLU A 378 -47.29 31.44 5.68
CA GLU A 378 -47.91 32.42 6.56
C GLU A 378 -48.32 31.74 7.88
N GLY A 379 -48.24 32.52 8.96
CA GLY A 379 -48.56 32.07 10.30
C GLY A 379 -49.05 33.22 11.16
N ILE A 380 -49.24 32.93 12.44
CA ILE A 380 -49.74 33.89 13.43
C ILE A 380 -48.81 33.87 14.65
N ALA A 381 -48.45 35.04 15.17
CA ALA A 381 -47.76 35.14 16.45
C ALA A 381 -48.67 34.66 17.60
N GLU A 382 -48.24 33.68 18.39
CA GLU A 382 -49.00 33.24 19.57
C GLU A 382 -48.68 34.10 20.80
N ASP A 383 -47.40 34.43 20.96
CA ASP A 383 -46.89 35.32 22.00
C ASP A 383 -46.43 36.66 21.41
N ASP A 384 -46.09 37.61 22.28
CA ASP A 384 -45.44 38.86 21.88
C ASP A 384 -44.05 38.56 21.29
N LEU A 385 -43.84 38.92 20.03
CA LEU A 385 -42.65 38.56 19.27
C LEU A 385 -41.70 39.77 19.17
N SER A 386 -40.80 39.91 20.16
CA SER A 386 -39.86 41.05 20.25
C SER A 386 -38.55 40.72 21.00
N PRO A 387 -37.46 40.35 20.29
CA PRO A 387 -37.44 39.76 18.96
C PRO A 387 -37.86 38.29 18.98
N ASN A 388 -37.85 37.62 20.14
CA ASN A 388 -38.09 36.18 20.26
C ASN A 388 -39.47 35.89 20.83
N GLY A 389 -40.12 34.86 20.33
CA GLY A 389 -41.46 34.45 20.75
C GLY A 389 -41.84 33.12 20.12
N THR A 390 -43.13 32.78 20.17
CA THR A 390 -43.68 31.60 19.49
C THR A 390 -44.66 32.00 18.40
N VAL A 391 -44.64 31.26 17.30
CA VAL A 391 -45.53 31.45 16.15
C VAL A 391 -46.18 30.13 15.80
N ARG A 392 -47.41 30.20 15.29
CA ARG A 392 -48.14 29.04 14.78
C ARG A 392 -48.15 29.05 13.26
N VAL A 393 -47.63 27.99 12.66
CA VAL A 393 -47.58 27.76 11.20
C VAL A 393 -48.16 26.38 10.93
N ARG A 394 -49.19 26.30 10.07
CA ARG A 394 -49.96 25.07 9.76
C ARG A 394 -50.28 24.20 10.99
N ASP A 395 -50.89 24.82 12.00
CA ASP A 395 -51.31 24.18 13.27
C ASP A 395 -50.21 23.64 14.19
N ALA A 396 -48.94 23.97 13.92
CA ALA A 396 -47.83 23.66 14.80
C ALA A 396 -47.20 24.93 15.39
N VAL A 397 -46.84 24.87 16.68
CA VAL A 397 -46.19 25.96 17.41
C VAL A 397 -44.67 25.84 17.27
N TRP A 398 -44.03 26.93 16.86
CA TRP A 398 -42.60 27.02 16.62
C TRP A 398 -42.00 28.21 17.36
N ARG A 399 -40.74 28.08 17.78
CA ARG A 399 -39.97 29.23 18.25
C ARG A 399 -39.59 30.08 17.05
N ALA A 400 -39.77 31.39 17.15
CA ALA A 400 -39.44 32.30 16.07
C ALA A 400 -38.73 33.56 16.58
N THR A 401 -37.97 34.16 15.68
CA THR A 401 -37.29 35.43 15.90
C THR A 401 -37.65 36.40 14.77
N THR A 402 -37.93 37.65 15.13
CA THR A 402 -38.18 38.76 14.19
C THR A 402 -37.10 39.82 14.32
N ASN A 403 -36.98 40.70 13.33
CA ASN A 403 -36.12 41.87 13.43
C ASN A 403 -36.60 42.77 14.58
N ARG A 404 -35.68 43.22 15.44
CA ARG A 404 -35.98 44.13 16.58
C ARG A 404 -36.69 45.42 16.16
N ALA A 405 -36.53 45.86 14.91
CA ALA A 405 -37.19 47.04 14.37
C ALA A 405 -38.66 46.80 13.97
N THR A 406 -39.10 45.53 13.90
CA THR A 406 -40.45 45.14 13.50
C THR A 406 -41.01 44.07 14.46
N PRO A 407 -41.30 44.45 15.71
CA PRO A 407 -41.98 43.57 16.65
C PRO A 407 -43.39 43.22 16.14
N VAL A 408 -43.90 42.05 16.52
CA VAL A 408 -45.23 41.58 16.14
C VAL A 408 -46.03 41.26 17.39
N GLU A 409 -47.17 41.92 17.56
CA GLU A 409 -48.08 41.67 18.69
C GLU A 409 -48.74 40.28 18.58
N PRO A 410 -49.19 39.70 19.71
CA PRO A 410 -49.95 38.45 19.71
C PRO A 410 -51.15 38.49 18.75
N GLY A 411 -51.32 37.45 17.95
CA GLY A 411 -52.34 37.37 16.90
C GLY A 411 -51.96 38.04 15.58
N GLY A 412 -50.80 38.71 15.51
CA GLY A 412 -50.30 39.37 14.31
C GLY A 412 -49.91 38.37 13.20
N PRO A 413 -50.20 38.68 11.92
CA PRO A 413 -49.82 37.82 10.80
C PRO A 413 -48.32 37.92 10.50
N ILE A 414 -47.67 36.76 10.35
CA ILE A 414 -46.25 36.64 10.04
C ILE A 414 -46.02 35.83 8.77
N ARG A 415 -44.86 36.02 8.14
CA ARG A 415 -44.35 35.18 7.07
C ARG A 415 -42.97 34.66 7.45
N VAL A 416 -42.74 33.38 7.24
CA VAL A 416 -41.44 32.75 7.49
C VAL A 416 -40.47 33.14 6.37
N THR A 417 -39.34 33.74 6.72
CA THR A 417 -38.28 34.18 5.81
C THR A 417 -37.09 33.22 5.80
N GLY A 418 -36.90 32.46 6.88
CA GLY A 418 -35.79 31.53 7.03
C GLY A 418 -36.01 30.52 8.16
N VAL A 419 -35.17 29.49 8.17
CA VAL A 419 -35.13 28.49 9.24
C VAL A 419 -33.69 28.43 9.76
N ASP A 420 -33.49 28.79 11.02
CA ASP A 420 -32.20 28.71 11.70
C ASP A 420 -32.27 27.69 12.85
N GLY A 421 -31.82 26.46 12.57
CA GLY A 421 -31.84 25.35 13.52
C GLY A 421 -33.24 24.97 14.00
N LEU A 422 -33.61 25.44 15.20
CA LEU A 422 -34.93 25.24 15.84
C LEU A 422 -35.79 26.50 15.85
N TRP A 423 -35.29 27.61 15.28
CA TRP A 423 -35.97 28.89 15.21
C TRP A 423 -36.42 29.17 13.77
N LEU A 424 -37.61 29.75 13.64
CA LEU A 424 -38.06 30.36 12.39
C LEU A 424 -37.65 31.84 12.39
N GLU A 425 -37.00 32.28 11.34
CA GLU A 425 -36.89 33.71 11.05
C GLU A 425 -38.20 34.14 10.39
N VAL A 426 -38.84 35.17 10.95
CA VAL A 426 -40.15 35.63 10.48
C VAL A 426 -40.17 37.14 10.34
N GLU A 427 -41.01 37.63 9.44
CA GLU A 427 -41.30 39.05 9.26
C GLU A 427 -42.82 39.29 9.30
N PRO A 428 -43.29 40.46 9.75
CA PRO A 428 -44.71 40.81 9.63
C PRO A 428 -45.11 40.93 8.16
N THR A 429 -46.30 40.42 7.81
CA THR A 429 -46.80 40.46 6.42
C THR A 429 -47.04 41.88 5.91
N GLN A 430 -47.16 42.86 6.81
CA GLN A 430 -47.24 44.29 6.49
C GLN A 430 -46.19 45.06 7.31
N GLY A 431 -45.44 45.96 6.66
CA GLY A 431 -44.48 46.83 7.34
C GLY A 431 -43.12 46.18 7.69
N GLY A 432 -42.81 45.01 7.12
CA GLY A 432 -41.52 44.35 7.30
C GLY A 432 -40.34 45.24 6.89
N ALA A 433 -39.27 45.22 7.69
CA ALA A 433 -38.05 45.93 7.39
C ALA A 433 -37.37 45.28 6.18
N ARG A 434 -37.38 45.96 5.03
CA ARG A 434 -36.64 45.52 3.84
C ARG A 434 -35.15 45.49 4.16
N ASP A 435 -34.54 44.31 4.16
CA ASP A 435 -33.08 44.18 4.29
C ASP A 435 -32.40 44.52 2.95
N TYR A 436 -31.63 45.62 2.93
CA TYR A 436 -30.94 46.11 1.73
C TYR A 436 -29.58 45.42 1.47
N ARG A 437 -29.17 44.44 2.30
CA ARG A 437 -27.81 43.88 2.26
C ARG A 437 -27.58 42.68 1.33
N ARG A 438 -28.61 42.14 0.68
CA ARG A 438 -28.43 41.08 -0.34
C ARG A 438 -28.74 41.63 -1.73
N ARG A 439 -27.68 41.98 -2.46
CA ARG A 439 -27.65 42.01 -3.94
C ARG A 439 -26.62 40.99 -4.41
#